data_AF-A0A0D2QQJ4-F1
#
_entry.id   AF-A0A0D2QQJ4-F1
#
_cell.length_a   1.000
_cell.length_b   1.000
_cell.length_c   1.000
_cell.angle_alpha   90.00
_cell.angle_beta   90.00
_cell.angle_gamma   90.00
#
_symmetry.space_group_name_H-M   'P 1'
#
loop_
_entity.id
_entity.type
_entity.pdbx_description
1 polymer ?
#
loop_
_entity_poly.entity_id
_entity_poly.type
_entity_poly.pdbx_seq_one_letter_code
_entity_poly.pdbx_strand_id
1 'polypeptide(L)'
;MENGGVENAHAHGDGNGNGQAASYTYWVRETTADAAPLPVPKKLTAQDVLSTQSQSTSLGSVWNKAGTWEEKNLNNWATQRLKELLKSVGSLDLSCGKAEISDVTKCVGDAFLVTVRNKKRVGYTYELTLKINGKGVASTGGEEDG
;
A
#
# COMPACT_ATOMS: atom_id res chain seq x y z
N MET A 1 45.54 27.90 -8.99
CA MET A 1 46.65 27.47 -8.12
C MET A 1 46.57 28.31 -6.88
N GLU A 2 46.15 27.74 -5.75
CA GLU A 2 46.47 28.34 -4.45
C GLU A 2 46.49 27.22 -3.41
N ASN A 3 47.70 26.93 -2.92
CA ASN A 3 47.96 26.15 -1.72
C ASN A 3 48.08 27.16 -0.57
N GLY A 4 47.54 26.82 0.60
CA GLY A 4 47.81 27.56 1.82
C GLY A 4 46.95 27.06 2.98
N GLY A 5 47.54 26.22 3.83
CA GLY A 5 46.88 25.65 5.01
C GLY A 5 46.47 26.70 6.05
N VAL A 6 45.54 26.31 6.92
CA VAL A 6 45.20 27.07 8.12
C VAL A 6 45.26 26.14 9.31
N GLU A 7 46.30 26.36 10.08
CA GLU A 7 46.55 25.98 11.47
C GLU A 7 45.31 26.11 12.37
N ASN A 8 45.08 25.08 13.18
CA ASN A 8 44.00 25.01 14.14
C ASN A 8 44.43 25.71 15.44
N ALA A 9 43.99 26.95 15.64
CA ALA A 9 44.26 27.71 16.86
C ALA A 9 43.28 27.28 17.97
N HIS A 10 43.83 26.67 19.01
CA HIS A 10 43.15 26.46 20.30
C HIS A 10 42.79 27.82 20.92
N ALA A 11 41.50 28.08 21.10
CA ALA A 11 41.02 29.12 22.01
C ALA A 11 40.33 28.44 23.21
N HIS A 12 40.98 28.56 24.36
CA HIS A 12 40.40 28.25 25.67
C HIS A 12 39.22 29.19 25.93
N GLY A 13 38.07 28.61 26.23
CA GLY A 13 36.88 29.33 26.71
C GLY A 13 36.21 28.48 27.78
N ASP A 14 36.58 28.71 29.03
CA ASP A 14 35.89 28.21 30.21
C ASP A 14 34.46 28.78 30.23
N GLY A 15 33.49 27.91 30.00
CA GLY A 15 32.07 28.24 29.97
C GLY A 15 31.24 27.01 30.29
N ASN A 16 30.97 26.83 31.58
CA ASN A 16 30.04 25.86 32.15
C ASN A 16 28.70 25.84 31.38
N GLY A 17 28.52 24.84 30.52
CA GLY A 17 27.35 24.65 29.69
C GLY A 17 27.01 23.17 29.58
N ASN A 18 26.16 22.69 30.50
CA ASN A 18 25.56 21.36 30.46
C ASN A 18 24.64 21.27 29.23
N GLY A 19 25.19 20.83 28.09
CA GLY A 19 24.49 20.71 26.83
C GLY A 19 25.10 19.60 26.01
N GLN A 20 24.92 18.35 26.44
CA GLN A 20 25.20 17.17 25.62
C GLN A 20 24.32 17.25 24.37
N ALA A 21 24.89 17.76 23.27
CA ALA A 21 24.26 17.69 21.98
C ALA A 21 24.14 16.21 21.60
N ALA A 22 22.92 15.67 21.63
CA ALA A 22 22.63 14.31 21.21
C ALA A 22 22.87 14.18 19.70
N SER A 23 24.08 13.84 19.29
CA SER A 23 24.40 13.57 17.88
C SER A 23 23.87 12.19 17.51
N TYR A 24 22.84 12.14 16.67
CA TYR A 24 22.31 10.92 16.06
C TYR A 24 23.33 10.33 15.07
N THR A 25 24.27 9.51 15.54
CA THR A 25 25.31 8.85 14.74
C THR A 25 24.98 7.39 14.44
N TYR A 26 23.77 7.10 13.95
CA TYR A 26 23.36 5.72 13.61
C TYR A 26 23.97 5.17 12.31
N TRP A 27 24.85 5.93 11.64
CA TRP A 27 25.51 5.55 10.39
C TRP A 27 27.02 5.77 10.39
N VAL A 28 27.64 5.91 11.57
CA VAL A 28 29.10 6.03 11.67
C VAL A 28 29.72 4.65 11.43
N ARG A 29 30.56 4.56 10.39
CA ARG A 29 31.30 3.34 10.01
C ARG A 29 32.59 3.16 10.81
N GLU A 30 32.99 4.19 11.55
CA GLU A 30 34.19 4.19 12.38
C GLU A 30 33.88 3.68 13.78
N THR A 31 34.68 2.72 14.26
CA THR A 31 34.52 2.13 15.59
C THR A 31 34.89 3.17 16.65
N THR A 32 33.91 3.99 17.06
CA THR A 32 34.05 4.82 18.25
C THR A 32 34.00 3.90 19.48
N ALA A 33 34.75 4.19 20.54
CA ALA A 33 34.89 3.29 21.70
C ALA A 33 33.56 2.95 22.42
N ASP A 34 32.50 3.71 22.15
CA ASP A 34 31.14 3.53 22.68
C ASP A 34 30.20 2.74 21.73
N ALA A 35 30.68 2.31 20.57
CA ALA A 35 29.85 1.63 19.58
C ALA A 35 29.48 0.20 19.99
N ALA A 36 28.21 -0.17 19.76
CA ALA A 36 27.73 -1.54 19.98
C ALA A 36 28.58 -2.55 19.18
N PRO A 37 28.89 -3.74 19.73
CA PRO A 37 29.68 -4.75 19.05
C PRO A 37 29.10 -5.13 17.68
N LEU A 38 29.97 -5.40 16.71
CA LEU A 38 29.54 -5.82 15.37
C LEU A 38 28.73 -7.13 15.46
N PRO A 39 27.56 -7.22 14.82
CA PRO A 39 26.75 -8.43 14.86
C PRO A 39 27.49 -9.58 14.16
N VAL A 40 27.70 -10.67 14.89
CA VAL A 40 28.40 -11.85 14.36
C VAL A 40 27.39 -12.74 13.62
N PRO A 41 27.66 -13.15 12.36
CA PRO A 41 26.76 -14.04 11.62
C PRO A 41 26.57 -15.37 12.34
N LYS A 42 25.33 -15.74 12.65
CA LYS A 42 24.99 -17.05 13.24
C LYS A 42 24.37 -17.96 12.17
N LYS A 43 24.92 -19.16 12.00
CA LYS A 43 24.35 -20.18 11.12
C LYS A 43 23.04 -20.69 11.73
N LEU A 44 21.94 -20.60 10.96
CA LEU A 44 20.64 -21.15 11.35
C LEU A 44 20.69 -22.68 11.32
N THR A 45 20.22 -23.31 12.40
CA THR A 45 20.04 -24.76 12.49
C THR A 45 18.62 -25.17 12.06
N ALA A 46 18.39 -26.46 11.81
CA ALA A 46 17.08 -26.95 11.42
C ALA A 46 16.00 -26.70 12.49
N GLN A 47 16.38 -26.73 13.78
CA GLN A 47 15.47 -26.39 14.87
C GLN A 47 15.07 -24.90 14.85
N ASP A 48 15.99 -23.99 14.52
CA ASP A 48 15.70 -22.56 14.44
C ASP A 48 14.61 -22.25 13.39
N VAL A 49 14.61 -22.99 12.28
CA VAL A 49 13.61 -22.85 11.21
C VAL A 49 12.22 -23.34 11.66
N LEU A 50 12.18 -24.49 12.35
CA LEU A 50 10.94 -25.11 12.83
C LEU A 50 10.28 -24.28 13.95
N SER A 51 11.07 -23.68 14.84
CA SER A 51 10.56 -22.82 15.92
C SER A 51 9.93 -21.52 15.40
N THR A 52 10.44 -20.95 14.29
CA THR A 52 9.83 -19.76 13.67
C THR A 52 8.53 -20.04 12.90
N GLN A 53 8.31 -21.29 12.47
CA GLN A 53 7.14 -21.69 11.67
C GLN A 53 5.90 -21.94 12.54
N SER A 54 6.10 -22.35 13.79
CA SER A 54 5.03 -22.76 14.71
C SER A 54 4.35 -21.58 15.43
N GLN A 55 4.87 -20.37 15.27
CA GLN A 55 4.29 -19.14 15.83
C GLN A 55 4.01 -18.14 14.72
N SER A 56 2.79 -18.13 14.17
CA SER A 56 2.05 -16.88 13.99
C SER A 56 0.69 -17.11 13.34
N THR A 57 -0.37 -16.72 14.05
CA THR A 57 -1.64 -16.29 13.45
C THR A 57 -1.51 -14.86 12.89
N SER A 58 -0.32 -14.46 12.41
CA SER A 58 -0.08 -13.08 11.96
C SER A 58 -0.67 -12.90 10.57
N LEU A 59 -1.57 -11.93 10.47
CA LEU A 59 -2.08 -11.45 9.21
C LEU A 59 -0.98 -10.67 8.50
N GLY A 60 -0.60 -11.12 7.30
CA GLY A 60 0.40 -10.45 6.45
C GLY A 60 1.74 -11.18 6.41
N SER A 61 2.77 -10.48 5.98
CA SER A 61 4.14 -11.00 5.93
C SER A 61 4.73 -11.18 7.33
N VAL A 62 5.85 -11.91 7.41
CA VAL A 62 6.62 -12.09 8.65
C VAL A 62 7.06 -10.75 9.27
N TRP A 63 7.13 -9.67 8.47
CA TRP A 63 7.43 -8.32 8.94
C TRP A 63 6.32 -7.71 9.81
N ASN A 64 5.06 -8.17 9.67
CA ASN A 64 3.93 -7.68 10.45
C ASN A 64 3.78 -8.36 11.83
N LYS A 65 4.75 -9.17 12.27
CA LYS A 65 4.69 -9.81 13.60
C LYS A 65 4.54 -8.81 14.75
N ALA A 66 5.12 -7.61 14.63
CA ALA A 66 5.01 -6.55 15.64
C ALA A 66 3.83 -5.58 15.40
N GLY A 67 2.89 -5.91 14.51
CA GLY A 67 1.76 -5.04 14.18
C GLY A 67 2.15 -3.82 13.33
N THR A 68 3.23 -3.95 12.56
CA THR A 68 3.73 -2.92 11.64
C THR A 68 2.72 -2.64 10.51
N TRP A 69 2.91 -1.52 9.81
CA TRP A 69 2.10 -1.18 8.65
C TRP A 69 2.61 -1.97 7.43
N GLU A 70 1.69 -2.67 6.74
CA GLU A 70 1.96 -3.35 5.47
C GLU A 70 0.86 -2.97 4.47
N GLU A 71 1.24 -2.61 3.25
CA GLU A 71 0.31 -2.35 2.15
C GLU A 71 0.55 -3.33 1.01
N LYS A 72 -0.55 -3.86 0.48
CA LYS A 72 -0.56 -4.66 -0.74
C LYS A 72 -1.41 -3.97 -1.80
N ASN A 73 -0.80 -3.65 -2.93
CA ASN A 73 -1.52 -3.14 -4.10
C ASN A 73 -2.39 -4.25 -4.70
N LEU A 74 -3.66 -3.93 -4.96
CA LEU A 74 -4.67 -4.82 -5.54
C LEU A 74 -5.21 -4.31 -6.88
N ASN A 75 -4.63 -3.26 -7.46
CA ASN A 75 -5.17 -2.56 -8.63
C ASN A 75 -5.42 -3.49 -9.82
N ASN A 76 -4.46 -4.37 -10.15
CA ASN A 76 -4.59 -5.28 -11.27
C ASN A 76 -5.76 -6.24 -11.07
N TRP A 77 -5.83 -6.86 -9.89
CA TRP A 77 -6.92 -7.77 -9.55
C TRP A 77 -8.28 -7.06 -9.53
N ALA A 78 -8.37 -5.91 -8.86
CA ALA A 78 -9.63 -5.17 -8.72
C ALA A 78 -10.13 -4.66 -10.08
N THR A 79 -9.24 -4.12 -10.92
CA THR A 79 -9.59 -3.65 -12.26
C THR A 79 -10.10 -4.78 -13.16
N GLN A 80 -9.44 -5.95 -13.12
CA GLN A 80 -9.90 -7.13 -13.86
C GLN A 80 -11.25 -7.62 -13.33
N ARG A 81 -11.40 -7.72 -12.01
CA ARG A 81 -12.62 -8.20 -11.37
C ARG A 81 -13.80 -7.28 -11.62
N LEU A 82 -13.61 -5.96 -11.57
CA LEU A 82 -14.66 -4.99 -11.90
C LEU A 82 -15.13 -5.14 -13.35
N LYS A 83 -14.21 -5.25 -14.30
CA LYS A 83 -14.56 -5.44 -15.72
C LYS A 83 -15.32 -6.75 -15.96
N GLU A 84 -14.94 -7.82 -15.28
CA GLU A 84 -15.64 -9.11 -15.34
C GLU A 84 -17.06 -8.99 -14.77
N LEU A 85 -17.20 -8.44 -13.56
CA LEU A 85 -18.49 -8.29 -12.88
C LEU A 85 -19.44 -7.42 -13.69
N LEU A 86 -18.97 -6.28 -14.20
CA LEU A 86 -19.79 -5.37 -15.02
C LEU A 86 -20.32 -6.05 -16.29
N LYS A 87 -19.52 -6.91 -16.93
CA LYS A 87 -19.97 -7.69 -18.09
C LYS A 87 -20.96 -8.79 -17.72
N SER A 88 -20.87 -9.33 -16.50
CA SER A 88 -21.78 -10.39 -16.02
C SER A 88 -23.16 -9.90 -15.58
N VAL A 89 -23.37 -8.58 -15.42
CA VAL A 89 -24.67 -8.02 -14.98
C VAL A 89 -25.80 -8.39 -15.95
N GLY A 90 -25.49 -8.56 -17.24
CA GLY A 90 -26.48 -8.90 -18.27
C GLY A 90 -27.46 -7.76 -18.54
N SER A 91 -28.64 -8.10 -19.05
CA SER A 91 -29.71 -7.14 -19.31
C SER A 91 -30.62 -7.01 -18.09
N LEU A 92 -30.91 -5.77 -17.69
CA LEU A 92 -31.83 -5.41 -16.63
C LEU A 92 -33.20 -5.03 -17.21
N ASP A 93 -34.26 -5.62 -16.67
CA ASP A 93 -35.64 -5.25 -16.97
C ASP A 93 -36.04 -4.00 -16.19
N LEU A 94 -36.36 -2.92 -16.92
CA LEU A 94 -36.90 -1.67 -16.40
C LEU A 94 -38.36 -1.52 -16.85
N SER A 95 -39.14 -0.70 -16.17
CA SER A 95 -40.55 -0.46 -16.51
C SER A 95 -40.76 0.07 -17.94
N CYS A 96 -39.75 0.71 -18.52
CA CYS A 96 -39.75 1.28 -19.88
C CYS A 96 -39.02 0.41 -20.92
N GLY A 97 -38.52 -0.78 -20.56
CA GLY A 97 -37.83 -1.68 -21.48
C GLY A 97 -36.59 -2.34 -20.88
N LYS A 98 -35.73 -2.92 -21.72
CA LYS A 98 -34.51 -3.63 -21.29
C LYS A 98 -33.28 -2.74 -21.49
N ALA A 99 -32.41 -2.69 -20.48
CA ALA A 99 -31.12 -2.00 -20.56
C ALA A 99 -29.96 -2.98 -20.33
N GLU A 100 -28.87 -2.83 -21.05
CA GLU A 100 -27.67 -3.67 -20.90
C GLU A 100 -26.40 -2.82 -20.97
N ILE A 101 -25.36 -3.23 -20.25
CA ILE A 101 -24.04 -2.62 -20.36
C ILE A 101 -23.40 -3.13 -21.65
N SER A 102 -23.20 -2.25 -22.62
CA SER A 102 -22.58 -2.60 -23.90
C SER A 102 -21.06 -2.55 -23.84
N ASP A 103 -20.49 -1.61 -23.09
CA ASP A 103 -19.03 -1.46 -22.98
C ASP A 103 -18.59 -0.74 -21.69
N VAL A 104 -17.37 -1.05 -21.24
CA VAL A 104 -16.69 -0.39 -20.10
C VAL A 104 -15.55 0.44 -20.64
N THR A 105 -15.85 1.69 -21.00
CA THR A 105 -14.91 2.61 -21.65
C THR A 105 -13.79 3.11 -20.73
N LYS A 106 -14.09 3.29 -19.44
CA LYS A 106 -13.10 3.70 -18.43
C LYS A 106 -13.29 2.88 -17.16
N CYS A 107 -12.17 2.36 -16.64
CA CYS A 107 -12.09 1.70 -15.34
C CYS A 107 -10.69 1.95 -14.81
N VAL A 108 -10.56 3.03 -14.04
CA VAL A 108 -9.28 3.56 -13.55
C VAL A 108 -9.43 3.90 -12.08
N GLY A 109 -8.45 3.53 -11.28
CA GLY A 109 -8.50 3.74 -9.84
C GLY A 109 -7.40 2.98 -9.12
N ASP A 110 -7.53 2.98 -7.81
CA ASP A 110 -6.64 2.32 -6.87
C ASP A 110 -7.43 1.42 -5.91
N ALA A 111 -6.81 0.30 -5.55
CA ALA A 111 -7.26 -0.61 -4.51
C ALA A 111 -6.06 -1.12 -3.74
N PHE A 112 -6.15 -1.07 -2.42
CA PHE A 112 -5.09 -1.49 -1.52
C PHE A 112 -5.65 -2.25 -0.33
N LEU A 113 -4.89 -3.25 0.11
CA LEU A 113 -5.08 -3.92 1.39
C LEU A 113 -4.01 -3.44 2.35
N VAL A 114 -4.42 -2.70 3.36
CA VAL A 114 -3.57 -2.22 4.45
C VAL A 114 -3.76 -3.13 5.66
N THR A 115 -2.64 -3.57 6.24
CA THR A 115 -2.63 -4.33 7.49
C THR A 115 -1.90 -3.52 8.55
N VAL A 116 -2.59 -3.21 9.65
CA VAL A 116 -2.04 -2.45 10.79
C VAL A 116 -2.46 -3.14 12.07
N ARG A 117 -1.53 -3.39 13.00
CA ARG A 117 -1.80 -4.04 14.29
C ARG A 117 -2.63 -5.33 14.11
N ASN A 118 -2.23 -6.16 13.15
CA ASN A 118 -2.91 -7.41 12.81
C ASN A 118 -4.38 -7.25 12.37
N LYS A 119 -4.78 -6.08 11.84
CA LYS A 119 -6.12 -5.82 11.29
C LYS A 119 -6.04 -5.46 9.82
N LYS A 120 -6.84 -6.13 9.00
CA LYS A 120 -6.99 -5.84 7.57
C LYS A 120 -7.96 -4.68 7.35
N ARG A 121 -7.57 -3.76 6.48
CA ARG A 121 -8.36 -2.62 6.01
C ARG A 121 -8.23 -2.59 4.50
N VAL A 122 -9.36 -2.58 3.79
CA VAL A 122 -9.37 -2.43 2.34
C VAL A 122 -9.77 -1.00 2.03
N GLY A 123 -9.01 -0.32 1.19
CA GLY A 123 -9.38 0.97 0.61
C GLY A 123 -9.41 0.85 -0.90
N TYR A 124 -10.34 1.56 -1.53
CA TYR A 124 -10.46 1.60 -2.97
C TYR A 124 -11.11 2.91 -3.41
N THR A 125 -10.66 3.42 -4.54
CA THR A 125 -11.27 4.55 -5.25
C THR A 125 -11.23 4.25 -6.75
N TYR A 126 -12.39 4.19 -7.39
CA TYR A 126 -12.50 3.89 -8.82
C TYR A 126 -13.42 4.86 -9.53
N GLU A 127 -13.00 5.27 -10.72
CA GLU A 127 -13.82 5.99 -11.69
C GLU A 127 -14.20 5.02 -12.81
N LEU A 128 -15.51 4.88 -13.04
CA LEU A 128 -16.09 3.99 -14.04
C LEU A 128 -16.89 4.81 -15.05
N THR A 129 -16.69 4.53 -16.33
CA THR A 129 -17.51 5.08 -17.42
C THR A 129 -18.03 3.95 -18.28
N LEU A 130 -19.36 3.80 -18.30
CA LEU A 130 -20.06 2.71 -18.95
C LEU A 130 -20.88 3.24 -20.13
N LYS A 131 -20.95 2.46 -21.21
CA LYS A 131 -21.96 2.63 -22.26
C LYS A 131 -23.10 1.67 -21.99
N ILE A 132 -24.32 2.18 -22.04
CA ILE A 132 -25.54 1.42 -21.80
C ILE A 132 -26.38 1.47 -23.08
N ASN A 133 -26.85 0.31 -23.51
CA ASN A 133 -27.81 0.19 -24.60
C ASN A 133 -29.20 -0.10 -24.03
N GLY A 134 -30.23 0.57 -24.55
CA GLY A 134 -31.61 0.41 -24.10
C GLY A 134 -32.51 0.05 -25.27
N LYS A 135 -33.32 -1.00 -25.11
CA LYS A 135 -34.49 -1.26 -25.98
C LYS A 135 -35.75 -0.81 -25.25
N GLY A 136 -36.34 0.29 -25.72
CA GLY A 136 -37.63 0.75 -25.23
C GLY A 136 -38.76 -0.17 -25.67
N VAL A 137 -39.75 -0.36 -24.80
CA VAL A 137 -41.05 -0.89 -25.22
C VAL A 137 -41.82 0.27 -25.82
N ALA A 138 -42.03 0.25 -27.13
CA ALA A 138 -42.94 1.19 -27.77
C ALA A 138 -44.33 0.93 -27.19
N SER A 139 -44.87 1.88 -26.43
CA SER A 139 -46.29 1.91 -26.10
C SER A 139 -47.04 2.14 -27.41
N THR A 140 -47.38 1.05 -28.09
CA THR A 140 -48.37 1.08 -29.16
C THR A 140 -49.69 1.47 -28.51
N GLY A 141 -49.98 2.78 -28.54
CA GLY A 141 -51.31 3.28 -28.22
C GLY A 141 -52.29 2.61 -29.17
N GLY A 142 -53.20 1.82 -28.60
CA GLY A 142 -54.38 1.37 -29.31
C GLY A 142 -55.22 2.61 -29.61
N GLU A 143 -55.34 2.94 -30.89
CA GLU A 143 -56.45 3.74 -31.38
C GLU A 143 -57.54 2.73 -31.79
N GLU A 144 -58.37 2.38 -30.81
CA GLU A 144 -59.73 1.90 -31.04
C GLU A 144 -60.69 3.07 -30.76
N ASP A 145 -61.86 3.00 -31.42
CA ASP A 145 -62.99 3.93 -31.46
C ASP A 145 -62.86 5.07 -32.50
N GLY A 146 -63.75 5.23 -33.50
CA GLY A 146 -65.03 4.59 -33.82
C GLY A 146 -65.73 5.37 -34.93
#